data_AF-A0A9E3UBC3-F1
#
_entry.id   AF-A0A9E3UBC3-F1
#
_cell.length_a   1.000
_cell.length_b   1.000
_cell.length_c   1.000
_cell.angle_alpha   90.00
_cell.angle_beta   90.00
_cell.angle_gamma   90.00
#
_symmetry.space_group_name_H-M   'P 1'
#
loop_
_entity.id
_entity.type
_entity.pdbx_description
1 polymer ?
#
loop_
_entity_poly.entity_id
_entity_poly.type
_entity_poly.pdbx_seq_one_letter_code
_entity_poly.pdbx_strand_id
1 'polypeptide(L)'
;MRRALGLLIVAACSSPRGEDPPAPSAQPTTAPTSTAAPTKDAGPKDAGPHAANESLQRCAASKGDLGSIADAITRLNAISGKGGDAACFVATLPRPLAVVATLNMGSAQPAGGRGAPRIFFMLPKLVVAAVPEGQGSTVLEFGEWTGTTTTIKGEIAMPVTVALAPDAAFKKVLQGNDRTTCATCHGQEARHPTIPDAFVSLALKPTPASELSLEDLEEIHELCVKTELVSPRCNFFHALFDFGEITQGAFSPVVGTFN
;
A
#
# COMPACT_ATOMS: atom_id res chain seq x y z
N MET A 1 24.86 -46.25 25.13
CA MET A 1 23.78 -45.39 24.60
C MET A 1 24.35 -44.53 23.50
N ARG A 2 23.84 -44.70 22.27
CA ARG A 2 24.43 -44.19 21.02
C ARG A 2 24.14 -42.70 20.83
N ARG A 3 25.18 -41.93 20.52
CA ARG A 3 25.12 -40.54 20.06
C ARG A 3 24.64 -40.51 18.60
N ALA A 4 23.55 -39.79 18.31
CA ALA A 4 23.11 -39.53 16.95
C ALA A 4 23.70 -38.19 16.48
N LEU A 5 24.55 -38.25 15.46
CA LEU A 5 25.15 -37.13 14.76
C LEU A 5 24.21 -36.78 13.59
N GLY A 6 23.53 -35.64 13.65
CA GLY A 6 22.68 -35.14 12.57
C GLY A 6 23.52 -34.47 11.48
N LEU A 7 23.56 -35.09 10.31
CA LEU A 7 24.26 -34.62 9.12
C LEU A 7 23.41 -33.52 8.43
N LEU A 8 23.91 -32.28 8.37
CA LEU A 8 23.32 -31.22 7.54
C LEU A 8 23.78 -31.41 6.09
N ILE A 9 22.84 -31.68 5.19
CA ILE A 9 23.07 -31.69 3.74
C ILE A 9 22.91 -30.26 3.22
N VAL A 10 24.01 -29.66 2.77
CA VAL A 10 24.02 -28.39 2.04
C VAL A 10 23.70 -28.69 0.58
N ALA A 11 22.52 -28.28 0.11
CA ALA A 11 22.15 -28.36 -1.30
C ALA A 11 22.71 -27.13 -2.04
N ALA A 12 23.72 -27.35 -2.89
CA ALA A 12 24.23 -26.38 -3.83
C ALA A 12 23.36 -26.36 -5.09
N CYS A 13 22.77 -25.21 -5.42
CA CYS A 13 22.08 -24.96 -6.69
C CYS A 13 23.11 -24.48 -7.73
N SER A 14 23.53 -25.37 -8.61
CA SER A 14 24.23 -25.04 -9.86
C SER A 14 23.23 -25.00 -11.01
N SER A 15 23.12 -23.88 -11.72
CA SER A 15 22.32 -23.78 -12.96
C SER A 15 23.23 -23.80 -14.19
N PRO A 16 22.87 -24.54 -15.26
CA PRO A 16 23.61 -24.56 -16.52
C PRO A 16 23.32 -23.31 -17.36
N ARG A 17 24.35 -22.83 -18.07
CA ARG A 17 24.26 -21.81 -19.13
C ARG A 17 23.45 -22.36 -20.30
N GLY A 18 22.39 -21.64 -20.69
CA GLY A 18 21.68 -21.81 -21.96
C GLY A 18 21.88 -20.57 -22.83
N GLU A 19 22.22 -20.79 -24.09
CA GLU A 19 22.47 -19.79 -25.14
C GLU A 19 21.19 -19.04 -25.56
N ASP A 20 21.34 -17.73 -25.80
CA ASP A 20 20.29 -16.84 -26.29
C ASP A 20 20.10 -16.96 -27.82
N PRO A 21 18.86 -17.06 -28.33
CA PRO A 21 18.55 -16.85 -29.75
C PRO A 21 18.38 -15.35 -30.09
N PRO A 22 18.65 -14.94 -31.35
CA PRO A 22 18.74 -13.54 -31.75
C PRO A 22 17.39 -12.83 -31.88
N ALA A 23 17.43 -11.52 -31.59
CA ALA A 23 16.30 -10.60 -31.63
C ALA A 23 15.74 -10.35 -33.05
N PRO A 24 14.41 -10.22 -33.22
CA PRO A 24 13.81 -9.77 -34.47
C PRO A 24 13.80 -8.23 -34.60
N SER A 25 14.13 -7.76 -35.80
CA SER A 25 14.16 -6.36 -36.24
C SER A 25 12.82 -5.63 -36.10
N ALA A 26 12.89 -4.40 -35.58
CA ALA A 26 11.77 -3.46 -35.55
C ALA A 26 11.59 -2.76 -36.92
N GLN A 27 10.35 -2.73 -37.43
CA GLN A 27 9.93 -1.83 -38.49
C GLN A 27 9.27 -0.58 -37.89
N PRO A 28 9.47 0.62 -38.49
CA PRO A 28 8.88 1.86 -37.99
C PRO A 28 7.42 1.99 -38.44
N THR A 29 6.50 2.09 -37.49
CA THR A 29 5.09 2.39 -37.76
C THR A 29 4.82 3.87 -37.46
N THR A 30 4.30 4.55 -38.47
CA THR A 30 3.90 5.95 -38.47
C THR A 30 2.62 6.18 -37.65
N ALA A 31 2.63 7.20 -36.80
CA ALA A 31 1.45 7.67 -36.07
C ALA A 31 0.67 8.71 -36.88
N PRO A 32 -0.66 8.77 -36.71
CA PRO A 32 -1.38 10.04 -36.82
C PRO A 32 -2.20 10.36 -35.57
N THR A 33 -1.79 11.47 -34.95
CA THR A 33 -2.61 12.56 -34.39
C THR A 33 -4.01 12.23 -33.88
N SER A 34 -4.15 12.15 -32.56
CA SER A 34 -5.45 12.22 -31.87
C SER A 34 -5.73 13.66 -31.43
N THR A 35 -6.80 14.23 -31.95
CA THR A 35 -7.31 15.56 -31.61
C THR A 35 -8.00 15.49 -30.24
N ALA A 36 -7.42 16.16 -29.23
CA ALA A 36 -8.04 16.29 -27.91
C ALA A 36 -9.29 17.17 -27.98
N ALA A 37 -10.44 16.61 -27.56
CA ALA A 37 -11.65 17.37 -27.26
C ALA A 37 -11.57 17.90 -25.80
N PRO A 38 -12.13 19.09 -25.50
CA PRO A 38 -12.03 19.69 -24.18
C PRO A 38 -12.92 18.95 -23.18
N THR A 39 -12.32 18.55 -22.05
CA THR A 39 -13.02 18.03 -20.87
C THR A 39 -13.89 19.13 -20.30
N LYS A 40 -15.21 18.96 -20.41
CA LYS A 40 -16.19 19.70 -19.60
C LYS A 40 -16.00 19.32 -18.14
N ASP A 41 -15.88 20.33 -17.30
CA ASP A 41 -15.94 20.23 -15.84
C ASP A 41 -17.09 19.32 -15.43
N ALA A 42 -16.74 18.15 -14.88
CA ALA A 42 -17.68 17.33 -14.15
C ALA A 42 -17.99 18.07 -12.84
N GLY A 43 -19.18 18.67 -12.77
CA GLY A 43 -19.76 19.11 -11.50
C GLY A 43 -19.82 17.95 -10.48
N PRO A 44 -20.17 18.24 -9.23
CA PRO A 44 -20.18 17.23 -8.17
C PRO A 44 -21.07 16.07 -8.62
N LYS A 45 -20.47 14.90 -8.87
CA LYS A 45 -21.25 13.67 -9.00
C LYS A 45 -21.98 13.52 -7.66
N ASP A 46 -23.31 13.45 -7.72
CA ASP A 46 -24.15 13.08 -6.59
C ASP A 46 -23.45 11.94 -5.85
N ALA A 47 -23.19 12.13 -4.55
CA ALA A 47 -22.83 11.04 -3.68
C ALA A 47 -23.88 9.95 -3.92
N GLY A 48 -23.44 8.74 -4.26
CA GLY A 48 -24.36 7.63 -4.49
C GLY A 48 -25.33 7.44 -3.31
N PRO A 49 -26.32 6.53 -3.41
CA PRO A 49 -27.38 6.37 -2.42
C PRO A 49 -26.90 6.04 -0.98
N HIS A 50 -25.60 5.86 -0.77
CA HIS A 50 -24.97 5.59 0.51
C HIS A 50 -23.86 6.62 0.73
N ALA A 51 -24.13 7.63 1.55
CA ALA A 51 -23.14 8.62 1.93
C ALA A 51 -22.35 8.11 3.14
N ALA A 52 -21.02 8.20 3.07
CA ALA A 52 -20.17 7.97 4.23
C ALA A 52 -20.62 8.80 5.44
N ASN A 53 -20.43 8.24 6.64
CA ASN A 53 -20.81 8.92 7.87
C ASN A 53 -20.08 10.27 8.04
N GLU A 54 -20.66 11.17 8.85
CA GLU A 54 -20.11 12.52 9.06
C GLU A 54 -18.66 12.54 9.55
N SER A 55 -18.23 11.51 10.27
CA SER A 55 -16.84 11.43 10.76
C SER A 55 -15.87 11.28 9.60
N LEU A 56 -16.15 10.38 8.66
CA LEU A 56 -15.34 10.21 7.46
C LEU A 56 -15.39 11.44 6.56
N GLN A 57 -16.53 12.13 6.47
CA GLN A 57 -16.62 13.39 5.74
C GLN A 57 -15.69 14.47 6.34
N ARG A 58 -15.61 14.57 7.67
CA ARG A 58 -14.65 15.49 8.33
C ARG A 58 -13.19 15.12 8.06
N CYS A 59 -12.88 13.83 7.96
CA CYS A 59 -11.55 13.36 7.56
C CYS A 59 -11.25 13.75 6.11
N ALA A 60 -12.16 13.46 5.20
CA ALA A 60 -12.06 13.77 3.77
C ALA A 60 -11.94 15.27 3.46
N ALA A 61 -12.31 16.16 4.38
CA ALA A 61 -12.04 17.59 4.23
C ALA A 61 -10.54 17.93 4.26
N SER A 62 -9.70 17.06 4.82
CA SER A 62 -8.24 17.22 4.88
C SER A 62 -7.55 16.66 3.62
N LYS A 63 -8.14 16.79 2.43
CA LYS A 63 -7.57 16.32 1.14
C LYS A 63 -6.35 17.14 0.70
N GLY A 64 -5.63 16.61 -0.29
CA GLY A 64 -4.46 17.22 -0.92
C GLY A 64 -3.49 16.17 -1.42
N ASP A 65 -2.44 16.61 -2.11
CA ASP A 65 -1.40 15.74 -2.65
C ASP A 65 -0.65 15.00 -1.52
N LEU A 66 -0.21 13.79 -1.83
CA LEU A 66 0.49 12.91 -0.90
C LEU A 66 1.60 12.21 -1.67
N GLY A 67 2.81 12.76 -1.61
CA GLY A 67 3.96 12.33 -2.42
C GLY A 67 5.10 11.71 -1.61
N SER A 68 5.06 11.83 -0.29
CA SER A 68 6.13 11.37 0.62
C SER A 68 5.58 10.90 1.96
N ILE A 69 6.41 10.20 2.74
CA ILE A 69 6.12 9.84 4.13
C ILE A 69 5.95 11.11 4.98
N ALA A 70 6.67 12.19 4.68
CA ALA A 70 6.52 13.47 5.38
C ALA A 70 5.13 14.10 5.13
N ASP A 71 4.61 14.01 3.90
CA ASP A 71 3.24 14.45 3.58
C ASP A 71 2.21 13.58 4.32
N ALA A 72 2.45 12.26 4.40
CA ALA A 72 1.59 11.35 5.14
C ALA A 72 1.55 11.67 6.65
N ILE A 73 2.69 11.98 7.26
CA ILE A 73 2.76 12.42 8.67
C ILE A 73 1.99 13.73 8.87
N THR A 74 2.19 14.71 7.97
CA THR A 74 1.44 15.98 7.99
C THR A 74 -0.06 15.73 7.92
N ARG A 75 -0.48 14.82 7.04
CA ARG A 75 -1.89 14.42 6.90
C ARG A 75 -2.44 13.77 8.15
N LEU A 76 -1.71 12.80 8.72
CA LEU A 76 -2.09 12.10 9.94
C LEU A 76 -2.25 13.07 11.12
N ASN A 77 -1.35 14.05 11.25
CA ASN A 77 -1.45 15.09 12.26
C ASN A 77 -2.73 15.93 12.09
N ALA A 78 -3.09 16.28 10.85
CA ALA A 78 -4.30 17.06 10.55
C ALA A 78 -5.62 16.31 10.86
N ILE A 79 -5.59 14.99 10.91
CA ILE A 79 -6.77 14.15 11.21
C ILE A 79 -6.74 13.49 12.60
N SER A 80 -5.67 13.68 13.38
CA SER A 80 -5.51 13.08 14.71
C SER A 80 -6.69 13.39 15.65
N GLY A 81 -7.15 14.65 15.66
CA GLY A 81 -8.33 15.08 16.42
C GLY A 81 -9.68 14.65 15.83
N LYS A 82 -9.70 13.95 14.68
CA LYS A 82 -10.90 13.51 13.95
C LYS A 82 -11.11 11.99 13.98
N GLY A 83 -10.30 11.28 14.77
CA GLY A 83 -10.29 9.82 14.88
C GLY A 83 -8.90 9.24 14.64
N GLY A 84 -8.15 9.82 13.69
CA GLY A 84 -6.76 9.44 13.44
C GLY A 84 -6.55 7.96 13.07
N ASP A 85 -7.60 7.25 12.67
CA ASP A 85 -7.55 5.83 12.30
C ASP A 85 -7.27 5.64 10.80
N ALA A 86 -7.07 4.38 10.39
CA ALA A 86 -6.74 4.06 9.00
C ALA A 86 -7.87 4.44 8.03
N ALA A 87 -9.13 4.25 8.42
CA ALA A 87 -10.28 4.65 7.61
C ALA A 87 -10.30 6.17 7.38
N CYS A 88 -10.10 6.96 8.43
CA CYS A 88 -10.00 8.41 8.36
C CYS A 88 -8.86 8.84 7.43
N PHE A 89 -7.70 8.19 7.50
CA PHE A 89 -6.58 8.46 6.57
C PHE A 89 -6.94 8.14 5.12
N VAL A 90 -7.55 6.98 4.85
CA VAL A 90 -7.96 6.54 3.50
C VAL A 90 -8.98 7.49 2.86
N ALA A 91 -9.92 8.02 3.66
CA ALA A 91 -10.89 9.02 3.21
C ALA A 91 -10.21 10.33 2.73
N THR A 92 -8.98 10.59 3.16
CA THR A 92 -8.22 11.78 2.74
C THR A 92 -7.43 11.61 1.45
N LEU A 93 -7.22 10.37 0.99
CA LEU A 93 -6.37 10.08 -0.16
C LEU A 93 -6.91 10.74 -1.44
N PRO A 94 -6.02 11.15 -2.37
CA PRO A 94 -6.46 11.72 -3.65
C PRO A 94 -7.29 10.69 -4.44
N ARG A 95 -8.13 11.19 -5.36
CA ARG A 95 -8.96 10.39 -6.26
C ARG A 95 -8.77 10.89 -7.71
N PRO A 96 -8.85 10.02 -8.74
CA PRO A 96 -9.08 8.57 -8.67
C PRO A 96 -7.95 7.84 -7.92
N LEU A 97 -8.31 6.83 -7.13
CA LEU A 97 -7.35 6.08 -6.31
C LEU A 97 -7.17 4.67 -6.87
N ALA A 98 -5.96 4.37 -7.34
CA ALA A 98 -5.59 3.04 -7.75
C ALA A 98 -5.26 2.16 -6.53
N VAL A 99 -5.81 0.95 -6.50
CA VAL A 99 -5.59 -0.01 -5.39
C VAL A 99 -5.13 -1.37 -5.87
N VAL A 100 -4.27 -2.03 -5.08
CA VAL A 100 -3.95 -3.45 -5.22
C VAL A 100 -4.31 -4.12 -3.90
N ALA A 101 -5.16 -5.14 -3.92
CA ALA A 101 -5.53 -5.88 -2.72
C ALA A 101 -4.97 -7.30 -2.76
N THR A 102 -4.63 -7.85 -1.60
CA THR A 102 -4.05 -9.20 -1.48
C THR A 102 -4.52 -9.92 -0.23
N LEU A 103 -4.58 -11.25 -0.33
CA LEU A 103 -4.80 -12.20 0.76
C LEU A 103 -3.50 -12.68 1.42
N ASN A 104 -2.34 -12.15 1.02
CA ASN A 104 -1.07 -12.63 1.52
C ASN A 104 -0.95 -12.42 3.04
N MET A 105 -0.67 -13.52 3.76
CA MET A 105 -0.40 -13.52 5.20
C MET A 105 1.09 -13.45 5.54
N GLY A 106 1.98 -13.69 4.57
CA GLY A 106 3.43 -13.60 4.72
C GLY A 106 3.92 -12.16 4.74
N SER A 107 3.51 -11.37 5.73
CA SER A 107 3.97 -9.98 5.89
C SER A 107 3.85 -9.50 7.34
N ALA A 108 4.48 -8.36 7.65
CA ALA A 108 4.36 -7.67 8.95
C ALA A 108 2.93 -7.16 9.19
N GLN A 109 2.20 -6.80 8.12
CA GLN A 109 0.75 -6.63 8.08
C GLN A 109 0.08 -7.80 7.35
N PRO A 110 -0.29 -8.90 8.04
CA PRO A 110 -1.00 -10.00 7.41
C PRO A 110 -2.43 -9.59 7.05
N ALA A 111 -2.93 -10.06 5.90
CA ALA A 111 -4.35 -9.96 5.57
C ALA A 111 -5.20 -10.76 6.58
N GLY A 112 -6.39 -10.25 6.92
CA GLY A 112 -7.37 -10.95 7.76
C GLY A 112 -8.26 -11.94 6.99
N GLY A 113 -7.96 -12.17 5.70
CA GLY A 113 -8.76 -12.97 4.77
C GLY A 113 -9.52 -12.12 3.76
N ARG A 114 -10.43 -12.73 2.98
CA ARG A 114 -11.16 -12.04 1.90
C ARG A 114 -12.00 -10.86 2.39
N GLY A 115 -12.57 -10.91 3.59
CA GLY A 115 -13.32 -9.79 4.15
C GLY A 115 -12.44 -8.62 4.62
N ALA A 116 -11.15 -8.87 4.87
CA ALA A 116 -10.21 -7.91 5.43
C ALA A 116 -8.84 -8.02 4.72
N PRO A 117 -8.80 -7.81 3.38
CA PRO A 117 -7.57 -7.96 2.63
C PRO A 117 -6.58 -6.87 3.01
N ARG A 118 -5.30 -7.13 2.76
CA ARG A 118 -4.32 -6.04 2.77
C ARG A 118 -4.46 -5.24 1.48
N ILE A 119 -4.56 -3.93 1.59
CA ILE A 119 -4.78 -3.03 0.45
C ILE A 119 -3.61 -2.07 0.35
N PHE A 120 -3.02 -2.01 -0.83
CA PHE A 120 -2.03 -1.02 -1.24
C PHE A 120 -2.70 0.10 -2.01
N PHE A 121 -2.47 1.33 -1.57
CA PHE A 121 -2.89 2.57 -2.20
C PHE A 121 -1.75 3.09 -3.06
N MET A 122 -1.95 3.11 -4.37
CA MET A 122 -0.90 3.34 -5.35
C MET A 122 -0.85 4.83 -5.72
N LEU A 123 0.03 5.60 -5.07
CA LEU A 123 0.28 7.00 -5.39
C LEU A 123 1.59 7.11 -6.21
N PRO A 124 1.79 8.20 -6.99
CA PRO A 124 2.91 8.30 -7.93
C PRO A 124 4.30 8.09 -7.32
N LYS A 125 4.52 8.56 -6.09
CA LYS A 125 5.80 8.46 -5.36
C LYS A 125 5.71 7.70 -4.03
N LEU A 126 4.51 7.30 -3.63
CA LEU A 126 4.27 6.68 -2.33
C LEU A 126 3.29 5.52 -2.49
N VAL A 127 3.62 4.38 -1.91
CA VAL A 127 2.66 3.30 -1.68
C VAL A 127 2.32 3.32 -0.20
N VAL A 128 1.03 3.31 0.11
CA VAL A 128 0.54 3.14 1.49
C VAL A 128 -0.16 1.80 1.59
N ALA A 129 0.10 1.02 2.64
CA ALA A 129 -0.61 -0.22 2.89
C ALA A 129 -1.37 -0.18 4.22
N ALA A 130 -2.60 -0.72 4.19
CA ALA A 130 -3.46 -0.85 5.36
C ALA A 130 -4.32 -2.11 5.27
N VAL A 131 -4.85 -2.54 6.41
CA VAL A 131 -5.79 -3.66 6.51
C VAL A 131 -7.08 -3.17 7.19
N PRO A 132 -8.28 -3.46 6.65
CA PRO A 132 -9.54 -2.98 7.21
C PRO A 132 -9.83 -3.39 8.66
N GLU A 133 -9.38 -4.59 9.06
CA GLU A 133 -9.56 -5.12 10.42
C GLU A 133 -8.53 -6.22 10.74
N GLY A 134 -8.53 -6.70 11.98
CA GLY A 134 -7.61 -7.75 12.43
C GLY A 134 -6.23 -7.22 12.83
N GLN A 135 -5.26 -8.12 13.02
CA GLN A 135 -3.94 -7.76 13.56
C GLN A 135 -3.19 -6.73 12.71
N GLY A 136 -3.33 -6.77 11.37
CA GLY A 136 -2.69 -5.82 10.47
C GLY A 136 -3.29 -4.40 10.49
N SER A 137 -4.48 -4.21 11.08
CA SER A 137 -5.19 -2.91 11.06
C SER A 137 -4.62 -1.86 12.02
N THR A 138 -3.71 -2.25 12.90
CA THR A 138 -3.14 -1.37 13.93
C THR A 138 -1.96 -0.54 13.43
N VAL A 139 -1.62 -0.62 12.14
CA VAL A 139 -0.50 0.10 11.56
C VAL A 139 -0.83 0.55 10.14
N LEU A 140 -0.24 1.66 9.69
CA LEU A 140 -0.09 2.00 8.28
C LEU A 140 1.36 1.74 7.89
N GLU A 141 1.59 1.06 6.77
CA GLU A 141 2.91 0.85 6.19
C GLU A 141 3.12 1.78 4.99
N PHE A 142 4.34 2.29 4.84
CA PHE A 142 4.72 3.22 3.77
C PHE A 142 5.91 2.69 2.97
N GLY A 143 5.84 2.90 1.65
CA GLY A 143 6.95 2.73 0.72
C GLY A 143 7.08 3.96 -0.18
N GLU A 144 8.00 4.86 0.14
CA GLU A 144 8.29 6.05 -0.68
C GLU A 144 9.39 5.73 -1.70
N TRP A 145 9.09 5.85 -2.99
CA TRP A 145 9.99 5.47 -4.08
C TRP A 145 11.25 6.35 -4.13
N THR A 146 12.42 5.74 -4.01
CA THR A 146 13.73 6.37 -4.25
C THR A 146 14.34 5.98 -5.60
N GLY A 147 13.71 5.03 -6.29
CA GLY A 147 14.11 4.50 -7.58
C GLY A 147 13.02 3.61 -8.16
N THR A 148 13.37 2.78 -9.15
CA THR A 148 12.40 1.88 -9.81
C THR A 148 12.03 0.66 -8.99
N THR A 149 12.91 0.24 -8.07
CA THR A 149 12.74 -0.99 -7.26
C THR A 149 13.03 -0.78 -5.78
N THR A 150 13.39 0.43 -5.35
CA THR A 150 13.75 0.74 -3.96
C THR A 150 12.82 1.78 -3.37
N THR A 151 12.50 1.61 -2.09
CA THR A 151 11.67 2.53 -1.33
C THR A 151 12.26 2.80 0.04
N ILE A 152 12.08 4.01 0.54
CA ILE A 152 12.16 4.30 1.98
C ILE A 152 10.99 3.59 2.67
N LYS A 153 11.26 2.92 3.78
CA LYS A 153 10.25 2.22 4.59
C LYS A 153 9.87 3.05 5.80
N GLY A 154 8.60 2.98 6.18
CA GLY A 154 8.11 3.56 7.43
C GLY A 154 6.81 2.93 7.87
N GLU A 155 6.51 3.02 9.16
CA GLU A 155 5.29 2.53 9.77
C GLU A 155 4.72 3.54 10.76
N ILE A 156 3.40 3.70 10.81
CA ILE A 156 2.75 4.48 11.86
C ILE A 156 1.71 3.60 12.56
N ALA A 157 1.79 3.54 13.89
CA ALA A 157 0.78 2.88 14.70
C ALA A 157 -0.54 3.66 14.67
N MET A 158 -1.65 2.94 14.60
CA MET A 158 -3.00 3.50 14.54
C MET A 158 -3.79 3.13 15.81
N PRO A 159 -4.73 3.99 16.26
CA PRO A 159 -5.00 5.33 15.75
C PRO A 159 -3.93 6.34 16.21
N VAL A 160 -3.74 7.40 15.42
CA VAL A 160 -2.91 8.55 15.77
C VAL A 160 -3.74 9.51 16.63
N THR A 161 -3.51 9.48 17.94
CA THR A 161 -4.23 10.30 18.92
C THR A 161 -3.46 11.54 19.37
N VAL A 162 -2.18 11.62 19.01
CA VAL A 162 -1.28 12.74 19.32
C VAL A 162 -0.51 13.14 18.07
N ALA A 163 -0.04 14.39 18.02
CA ALA A 163 0.81 14.85 16.94
C ALA A 163 2.10 14.01 16.87
N LEU A 164 2.36 13.46 15.68
CA LEU A 164 3.54 12.69 15.34
C LEU A 164 4.71 13.62 15.05
N ALA A 165 5.89 13.22 15.50
CA ALA A 165 7.15 13.84 15.09
C ALA A 165 7.43 13.56 13.60
N PRO A 166 8.22 14.42 12.91
CA PRO A 166 8.56 14.23 11.49
C PRO A 166 9.24 12.90 11.16
N ASP A 167 9.89 12.27 12.15
CA ASP A 167 10.62 11.00 12.01
C ASP A 167 9.87 9.80 12.59
N ALA A 168 8.61 9.97 13.03
CA ALA A 168 7.85 8.93 13.72
C ALA A 168 7.74 7.64 12.90
N ALA A 169 7.58 7.77 11.58
CA ALA A 169 7.45 6.63 10.67
C ALA A 169 8.73 5.77 10.61
N PHE A 170 9.89 6.43 10.65
CA PHE A 170 11.19 5.77 10.58
C PHE A 170 11.54 5.12 11.90
N LYS A 171 11.32 5.84 13.02
CA LYS A 171 11.57 5.32 14.37
C LYS A 171 10.79 4.05 14.69
N LYS A 172 9.55 3.95 14.19
CA LYS A 172 8.68 2.80 14.43
C LYS A 172 9.25 1.48 13.89
N VAL A 173 9.98 1.53 12.78
CA VAL A 173 10.55 0.34 12.13
C VAL A 173 11.97 0.02 12.61
N LEU A 174 12.64 0.92 13.35
CA LEU A 174 14.00 0.69 13.82
C LEU A 174 14.13 -0.54 14.73
N GLN A 175 15.17 -1.32 14.50
CA GLN A 175 15.66 -2.38 15.37
C GLN A 175 17.10 -2.08 15.76
N GLY A 176 17.28 -1.40 16.89
CA GLY A 176 18.59 -0.87 17.27
C GLY A 176 18.97 0.32 16.39
N ASN A 177 20.26 0.47 16.10
CA ASN A 177 20.75 1.64 15.37
C ASN A 177 20.91 1.37 13.87
N ASP A 178 21.17 0.14 13.44
CA ASP A 178 21.71 -0.19 12.11
C ASP A 178 20.80 -1.07 11.24
N ARG A 179 19.58 -1.37 11.68
CA ARG A 179 18.63 -2.23 10.98
C ARG A 179 17.18 -1.82 11.24
N THR A 180 16.27 -2.25 10.38
CA THR A 180 14.81 -2.18 10.61
C THR A 180 14.14 -3.55 10.67
N THR A 181 12.91 -3.59 11.19
CA THR A 181 12.00 -4.74 11.09
C THR A 181 11.81 -5.16 9.63
N CYS A 182 11.80 -4.20 8.69
CA CYS A 182 11.55 -4.41 7.27
C CYS A 182 12.62 -5.27 6.60
N ALA A 183 13.86 -5.27 7.09
CA ALA A 183 14.96 -6.11 6.60
C ALA A 183 14.71 -7.63 6.72
N THR A 184 13.70 -8.03 7.48
CA THR A 184 13.29 -9.43 7.57
C THR A 184 12.69 -9.92 6.26
N CYS A 185 11.98 -9.05 5.55
CA CYS A 185 11.29 -9.37 4.30
C CYS A 185 11.99 -8.72 3.09
N HIS A 186 12.51 -7.51 3.25
CA HIS A 186 13.05 -6.71 2.17
C HIS A 186 14.58 -6.76 2.15
N GLY A 187 15.14 -7.32 1.07
CA GLY A 187 16.58 -7.39 0.87
C GLY A 187 17.21 -6.02 0.51
N GLN A 188 18.54 -5.99 0.54
CA GLN A 188 19.37 -4.81 0.23
C GLN A 188 19.03 -3.57 1.07
N GLU A 189 18.77 -3.78 2.36
CA GLU A 189 18.54 -2.67 3.28
C GLU A 189 19.82 -1.84 3.47
N ALA A 190 19.70 -0.52 3.37
CA ALA A 190 20.75 0.45 3.65
C ALA A 190 20.14 1.70 4.27
N ARG A 191 20.95 2.47 5.02
CA ARG A 191 20.52 3.79 5.50
C ARG A 191 20.29 4.73 4.33
N HIS A 192 19.28 5.57 4.44
CA HIS A 192 19.11 6.71 3.54
C HIS A 192 20.27 7.70 3.76
N PRO A 193 20.89 8.25 2.70
CA PRO A 193 22.10 9.07 2.83
C PRO A 193 21.88 10.40 3.56
N THR A 194 20.66 10.93 3.56
CA THR A 194 20.36 12.29 4.04
C THR A 194 19.19 12.40 5.00
N ILE A 195 18.43 11.32 5.22
CA ILE A 195 17.25 11.34 6.11
C ILE A 195 17.63 10.50 7.32
N PRO A 196 17.77 11.11 8.51
CA PRO A 196 18.07 10.38 9.74
C PRO A 196 17.08 9.25 9.98
N ASP A 197 17.58 8.11 10.46
CA ASP A 197 16.81 6.91 10.82
C ASP A 197 15.98 6.26 9.69
N ALA A 198 15.95 6.85 8.50
CA ALA A 198 15.32 6.25 7.34
C ALA A 198 16.23 5.18 6.72
N PHE A 199 15.61 4.09 6.29
CA PHE A 199 16.25 3.01 5.56
C PHE A 199 15.55 2.81 4.22
N VAL A 200 16.35 2.52 3.20
CA VAL A 200 15.91 2.12 1.87
C VAL A 200 16.11 0.62 1.73
N SER A 201 15.16 -0.06 1.10
CA SER A 201 15.28 -1.48 0.76
C SER A 201 14.46 -1.80 -0.49
N LEU A 202 14.63 -3.01 -1.03
CA LEU A 202 13.86 -3.45 -2.20
C LEU A 202 12.36 -3.43 -1.91
N ALA A 203 11.57 -2.86 -2.82
CA ALA A 203 10.13 -3.02 -2.82
C ALA A 203 9.76 -4.46 -3.22
N LEU A 204 8.70 -4.97 -2.62
CA LEU A 204 8.12 -6.27 -2.96
C LEU A 204 6.64 -6.08 -3.25
N LYS A 205 6.14 -6.83 -4.23
CA LYS A 205 4.71 -6.91 -4.56
C LYS A 205 4.12 -8.27 -4.16
N PRO A 206 2.80 -8.36 -3.97
CA PRO A 206 2.12 -9.64 -3.80
C PRO A 206 2.34 -10.59 -4.97
N THR A 207 2.14 -11.89 -4.72
CA THR A 207 2.08 -12.85 -5.83
C THR A 207 0.71 -12.72 -6.53
N PRO A 208 0.64 -12.85 -7.86
CA PRO A 208 -0.63 -12.73 -8.59
C PRO A 208 -1.73 -13.68 -8.09
N ALA A 209 -1.35 -14.86 -7.61
CA ALA A 209 -2.28 -15.85 -7.06
C ALA A 209 -2.96 -15.41 -5.75
N SER A 210 -2.43 -14.39 -5.08
CA SER A 210 -2.96 -13.85 -3.82
C SER A 210 -3.72 -12.54 -4.01
N GLU A 211 -3.71 -11.96 -5.21
CA GLU A 211 -4.35 -10.67 -5.48
C GLU A 211 -5.89 -10.82 -5.56
N LEU A 212 -6.59 -9.79 -5.11
CA LEU A 212 -8.04 -9.65 -5.27
C LEU A 212 -8.34 -8.61 -6.36
N SER A 213 -9.45 -8.81 -7.06
CA SER A 213 -9.95 -7.84 -8.04
C SER A 213 -10.61 -6.65 -7.34
N LEU A 214 -10.79 -5.56 -8.09
CA LEU A 214 -11.61 -4.43 -7.63
C LEU A 214 -13.07 -4.86 -7.37
N GLU A 215 -13.61 -5.75 -8.21
CA GLU A 215 -14.95 -6.34 -8.04
C GLU A 215 -15.08 -7.06 -6.69
N ASP A 216 -14.06 -7.83 -6.27
CA ASP A 216 -14.05 -8.47 -4.94
C ASP A 216 -14.16 -7.43 -3.80
N LEU A 217 -13.55 -6.24 -3.96
CA LEU A 217 -13.61 -5.17 -2.97
C LEU A 217 -14.95 -4.44 -2.98
N GLU A 218 -15.53 -4.24 -4.17
CA GLU A 218 -16.84 -3.64 -4.37
C GLU A 218 -17.93 -4.50 -3.73
N GLU A 219 -17.88 -5.83 -3.90
CA GLU A 219 -18.82 -6.76 -3.24
C GLU A 219 -18.81 -6.63 -1.71
N ILE A 220 -17.63 -6.42 -1.11
CA ILE A 220 -17.51 -6.22 0.34
C ILE A 220 -18.14 -4.89 0.74
N HIS A 221 -17.93 -3.83 -0.04
CA HIS A 221 -18.54 -2.53 0.20
C HIS A 221 -20.06 -2.59 0.07
N GLU A 222 -20.59 -3.23 -0.98
CA GLU A 222 -22.02 -3.45 -1.18
C GLU A 222 -22.65 -4.23 -0.02
N LEU A 223 -21.95 -5.22 0.53
CA LEU A 223 -22.40 -5.94 1.72
C LEU A 223 -22.48 -5.00 2.94
N CYS A 224 -21.48 -4.15 3.16
CA CYS A 224 -21.50 -3.18 4.25
C CYS A 224 -22.65 -2.18 4.11
N VAL A 225 -22.89 -1.69 2.90
CA VAL A 225 -24.03 -0.85 2.52
C VAL A 225 -25.36 -1.55 2.83
N LYS A 226 -25.56 -2.76 2.29
CA LYS A 226 -26.82 -3.51 2.38
C LYS A 226 -27.17 -3.90 3.81
N THR A 227 -26.16 -4.17 4.64
CA THR A 227 -26.35 -4.60 6.03
C THR A 227 -26.39 -3.43 7.00
N GLU A 228 -26.04 -2.21 6.56
CA GLU A 228 -25.88 -1.03 7.42
C GLU A 228 -24.96 -1.30 8.64
N LEU A 229 -24.02 -2.24 8.50
CA LEU A 229 -23.21 -2.69 9.62
C LEU A 229 -22.16 -1.64 9.99
N VAL A 230 -22.29 -1.06 11.18
CA VAL A 230 -21.28 -0.17 11.75
C VAL A 230 -20.16 -1.00 12.37
N SER A 231 -19.06 -1.15 11.65
CA SER A 231 -17.85 -1.86 12.09
C SER A 231 -16.58 -1.20 11.57
N PRO A 232 -15.40 -1.43 12.18
CA PRO A 232 -14.13 -0.92 11.64
C PRO A 232 -13.90 -1.29 10.17
N ARG A 233 -14.21 -2.55 9.81
CA ARG A 233 -14.16 -3.04 8.43
C ARG A 233 -15.05 -2.25 7.50
N CYS A 234 -16.34 -2.09 7.82
CA CYS A 234 -17.25 -1.36 6.95
C CYS A 234 -16.94 0.14 6.89
N ASN A 235 -16.52 0.76 7.99
CA ASN A 235 -16.03 2.14 7.98
C ASN A 235 -14.82 2.32 7.04
N PHE A 236 -13.93 1.34 7.00
CA PHE A 236 -12.80 1.36 6.07
C PHE A 236 -13.26 1.27 4.61
N PHE A 237 -14.20 0.38 4.28
CA PHE A 237 -14.73 0.27 2.92
C PHE A 237 -15.54 1.50 2.48
N HIS A 238 -16.30 2.12 3.39
CA HIS A 238 -16.91 3.44 3.15
C HIS A 238 -15.84 4.51 2.88
N ALA A 239 -14.76 4.53 3.68
CA ALA A 239 -13.64 5.45 3.44
C ALA A 239 -12.94 5.24 2.09
N LEU A 240 -12.94 4.00 1.60
CA LEU A 240 -12.39 3.67 0.29
C LEU A 240 -13.31 4.18 -0.83
N PHE A 241 -14.56 3.74 -0.86
CA PHE A 241 -15.44 3.88 -2.04
C PHE A 241 -16.29 5.15 -2.07
N ASP A 242 -16.62 5.77 -0.93
CA ASP A 242 -17.62 6.86 -0.90
C ASP A 242 -17.06 8.25 -1.23
N PHE A 243 -15.75 8.36 -1.47
CA PHE A 243 -15.05 9.66 -1.61
C PHE A 243 -14.53 9.95 -3.02
N GLY A 244 -14.83 9.09 -3.99
CA GLY A 244 -14.48 9.25 -5.41
C GLY A 244 -14.09 7.93 -6.06
N GLU A 245 -13.74 8.00 -7.35
CA GLU A 245 -13.45 6.83 -8.18
C GLU A 245 -12.27 5.99 -7.64
N ILE A 246 -12.44 4.67 -7.65
CA ILE A 246 -11.41 3.67 -7.37
C ILE A 246 -11.10 2.91 -8.65
N THR A 247 -9.83 2.61 -8.89
CA THR A 247 -9.40 1.84 -10.05
C THR A 247 -8.52 0.65 -9.63
N GLN A 248 -8.53 -0.41 -10.43
CA GLN A 248 -7.58 -1.50 -10.26
C GLN A 248 -6.16 -0.98 -10.56
N GLY A 249 -5.30 -1.03 -9.55
CA GLY A 249 -3.88 -0.72 -9.68
C GLY A 249 -3.05 -1.93 -10.05
N ALA A 250 -1.76 -1.67 -10.29
CA ALA A 250 -0.75 -2.70 -10.45
C ALA A 250 0.61 -2.19 -9.97
N PHE A 251 1.42 -3.08 -9.39
CA PHE A 251 2.84 -2.81 -9.20
C PHE A 251 3.58 -2.93 -10.52
N SER A 252 4.65 -2.15 -10.67
CA SER A 252 5.53 -2.26 -11.83
C SER A 252 6.04 -3.71 -12.01
N PRO A 253 6.16 -4.23 -13.25
CA PRO A 253 6.63 -5.59 -13.49
C PRO A 253 8.06 -5.83 -12.97
N VAL A 254 8.87 -4.79 -12.82
CA VAL A 254 10.25 -4.90 -12.30
C VAL A 254 10.33 -5.03 -10.78
N VAL A 255 9.22 -4.81 -10.06
CA VAL A 255 9.14 -5.03 -8.61
C VAL A 255 9.04 -6.54 -8.36
N GLY A 256 9.97 -7.06 -7.57
CA GLY A 256 10.03 -8.49 -7.23
C GLY A 256 8.86 -8.94 -6.36
N THR A 257 8.55 -10.22 -6.37
CA THR A 257 7.55 -10.83 -5.49
C THR A 257 8.16 -11.27 -4.16
N PHE A 258 7.34 -11.29 -3.11
CA PHE A 258 7.68 -12.02 -1.89
C PHE A 258 7.60 -13.53 -2.17
N ASN A 259 8.69 -14.27 -1.89
CA ASN A 259 8.80 -15.72 -2.10
C ASN A 259 8.67 -16.49 -0.78
#